data_AF-I1HYZ8-F1
#
_entry.id   AF-I1HYZ8-F1
#
_cell.length_a   1.000
_cell.length_b   1.000
_cell.length_c   1.000
_cell.angle_alpha   90.00
_cell.angle_beta   90.00
_cell.angle_gamma   90.00
#
_symmetry.space_group_name_H-M   'P 1'
#
loop_
_entity.id
_entity.type
_entity.pdbx_description
1 polymer ?
#
loop_
_entity_poly.entity_id
_entity_poly.type
_entity_poly.pdbx_seq_one_letter_code
_entity_poly.pdbx_strand_id
1 'polypeptide(L)'
;MALSGEASAAVASVAPFLTTIIGNLGNVRQTRTTPSWHDLHGHAENPSRELELLGGSTAAPAPESEVEDAECECCGMLEECTPAYISGVRRRFSGRWVCGLCAEAVAEEGKRRGGGHDGLEAALAAHMAVCRRFNGFGRTHPALFQADAMKGILRKLSGPRSPKSNRAKPREATSKAAPPAA
;
A
#
# COMPACT_ATOMS: atom_id res chain seq x y z
N MET A 1 11.19 -45.75 51.41
CA MET A 1 9.73 -45.58 51.29
C MET A 1 9.41 -45.65 49.81
N ALA A 2 8.84 -46.78 49.37
CA ALA A 2 8.29 -46.93 48.04
C ALA A 2 6.97 -46.17 47.97
N LEU A 3 6.79 -45.34 46.94
CA LEU A 3 5.48 -44.88 46.52
C LEU A 3 5.26 -45.45 45.11
N SER A 4 4.50 -46.52 45.11
CA SER A 4 3.92 -47.16 43.94
C SER A 4 2.75 -46.33 43.42
N GLY A 5 2.55 -46.38 42.10
CA GLY A 5 1.27 -46.11 41.45
C GLY A 5 1.18 -44.75 40.74
N GLU A 6 0.58 -44.60 39.56
CA GLU A 6 -0.13 -45.52 38.67
C GLU A 6 -0.09 -44.86 37.28
N ALA A 7 0.41 -45.56 36.26
CA ALA A 7 0.34 -45.08 34.88
C ALA A 7 -1.05 -45.41 34.31
N SER A 8 -1.96 -44.44 34.31
CA SER A 8 -3.23 -44.57 33.60
C SER A 8 -3.04 -44.14 32.15
N ALA A 9 -2.93 -45.14 31.28
CA ALA A 9 -3.08 -45.01 29.85
C ALA A 9 -4.57 -45.15 29.50
N ALA A 10 -5.16 -44.09 28.94
CA ALA A 10 -6.19 -44.09 27.90
C ALA A 10 -6.99 -42.79 27.99
N VAL A 11 -6.88 -41.90 27.01
CA VAL A 11 -7.90 -41.76 25.96
C VAL A 11 -7.32 -40.89 24.84
N ALA A 12 -7.37 -41.46 23.65
CA ALA A 12 -6.99 -40.85 22.39
C ALA A 12 -7.93 -39.72 21.98
N SER A 13 -7.42 -38.81 21.15
CA SER A 13 -8.19 -37.91 20.25
C SER A 13 -8.97 -36.81 21.00
N VAL A 14 -8.81 -35.51 20.77
CA VAL A 14 -8.79 -34.79 19.49
C VAL A 14 -8.13 -33.42 19.74
N ALA A 15 -7.06 -33.10 19.04
CA ALA A 15 -6.66 -31.72 18.74
C ALA A 15 -6.25 -31.68 17.26
N PRO A 16 -6.43 -30.58 16.50
CA PRO A 16 -7.14 -29.33 16.78
C PRO A 16 -8.17 -28.95 15.69
N PHE A 17 -9.27 -28.30 16.08
CA PHE A 17 -10.15 -27.54 15.16
C PHE A 17 -9.49 -26.20 14.77
N LEU A 18 -8.28 -26.25 14.22
CA LEU A 18 -7.55 -25.07 13.71
C LEU A 18 -7.01 -25.29 12.29
N THR A 19 -7.73 -26.07 11.47
CA THR A 19 -7.31 -26.33 10.07
C THR A 19 -8.42 -26.11 9.04
N THR A 20 -9.44 -25.29 9.34
CA THR A 20 -10.54 -25.02 8.38
C THR A 20 -10.74 -23.54 8.05
N ILE A 21 -9.71 -22.70 8.22
CA ILE A 21 -9.68 -21.37 7.56
C ILE A 21 -8.31 -21.13 6.90
N ILE A 22 -7.77 -22.13 6.23
CA ILE A 22 -6.70 -21.95 5.23
C ILE A 22 -7.12 -22.72 3.99
N GLY A 23 -8.16 -22.21 3.34
CA GLY A 23 -8.76 -22.86 2.17
C GLY A 23 -9.49 -21.86 1.27
N ASN A 24 -8.95 -20.65 1.10
CA ASN A 24 -9.27 -19.82 -0.07
C ASN A 24 -8.33 -18.62 -0.34
N LEU A 25 -7.09 -18.64 0.13
CA LEU A 25 -6.10 -17.57 -0.17
C LEU A 25 -5.22 -17.87 -1.40
N GLY A 26 -5.51 -18.96 -2.11
CA GLY A 26 -4.66 -19.46 -3.20
C GLY A 26 -4.92 -18.89 -4.59
N ASN A 27 -5.87 -17.96 -4.79
CA ASN A 27 -6.22 -17.50 -6.15
C ASN A 27 -6.32 -15.98 -6.34
N VAL A 28 -5.74 -15.17 -5.43
CA VAL A 28 -5.68 -13.70 -5.57
C VAL A 28 -4.22 -13.23 -5.50
N ARG A 29 -3.30 -13.98 -6.10
CA ARG A 29 -1.87 -13.59 -6.16
C ARG A 29 -1.21 -13.68 -7.54
N GLN A 30 -1.93 -14.07 -8.59
CA GLN A 30 -1.28 -14.44 -9.86
C GLN A 30 -1.71 -13.67 -11.12
N THR A 31 -2.41 -12.54 -11.01
CA THR A 31 -2.67 -11.64 -12.17
C THR A 31 -2.59 -10.15 -11.83
N ARG A 32 -1.68 -9.76 -10.95
CA ARG A 32 -1.24 -8.36 -10.85
C ARG A 32 0.27 -8.31 -10.93
N THR A 33 0.81 -8.65 -12.10
CA THR A 33 2.08 -8.09 -12.53
C THR A 33 1.88 -6.57 -12.61
N THR A 34 2.33 -5.86 -11.59
CA THR A 34 2.51 -4.41 -11.69
C THR A 34 3.54 -4.18 -12.80
N PRO A 35 3.25 -3.34 -13.81
CA PRO A 35 4.28 -2.97 -14.78
C PRO A 35 5.47 -2.42 -14.01
N SER A 36 6.67 -2.87 -14.39
CA SER A 36 7.92 -2.33 -13.88
C SER A 36 7.98 -0.85 -14.22
N TRP A 37 8.72 -0.04 -13.47
CA TRP A 37 8.94 1.37 -13.80
C TRP A 37 9.39 1.57 -15.25
N HIS A 38 10.12 0.61 -15.82
CA HIS A 38 10.55 0.64 -17.21
C HIS A 38 9.41 0.52 -18.23
N ASP A 39 8.28 -0.12 -17.90
CA ASP A 39 7.18 -0.39 -18.83
C ASP A 39 6.24 0.82 -19.04
N LEU A 40 6.29 1.82 -18.15
CA LEU A 40 5.48 3.04 -18.26
C LEU A 40 6.20 4.19 -18.99
N HIS A 41 7.49 4.02 -19.27
CA HIS A 41 8.27 4.93 -20.11
C HIS A 41 8.17 4.46 -21.57
N GLY A 42 7.14 4.93 -22.26
CA GLY A 42 6.96 4.68 -23.70
C GLY A 42 8.21 5.03 -24.51
N HIS A 43 8.44 4.23 -25.56
CA HIS A 43 9.47 4.43 -26.57
C HIS A 43 9.47 5.88 -27.08
N ALA A 44 10.44 6.67 -26.62
CA ALA A 44 10.92 7.82 -27.38
C ALA A 44 11.79 7.24 -28.51
N GLU A 45 11.24 7.22 -29.71
CA GLU A 45 11.97 6.93 -30.94
C GLU A 45 13.21 7.83 -31.07
N ASN A 46 14.36 7.20 -31.33
CA ASN A 46 15.68 7.81 -31.41
C ASN A 46 16.01 8.16 -32.87
N PRO A 47 16.03 9.44 -33.30
CA PRO A 47 16.56 9.82 -34.58
C PRO A 47 18.04 10.17 -34.43
N SER A 48 18.90 9.17 -34.24
CA SER A 48 20.36 9.37 -34.26
C SER A 48 21.06 8.11 -34.76
N ARG A 49 20.86 7.78 -36.04
CA ARG A 49 21.76 6.91 -36.79
C ARG A 49 21.85 7.39 -38.23
N GLU A 50 22.50 8.53 -38.43
CA GLU A 50 23.26 8.83 -39.64
C GLU A 50 24.10 10.09 -39.43
N LEU A 51 25.27 9.94 -38.79
CA LEU A 51 26.45 10.76 -39.09
C LEU A 51 27.67 10.18 -38.36
N GLU A 52 28.13 9.01 -38.78
CA GLU A 52 29.54 8.65 -38.58
C GLU A 52 30.23 8.89 -39.90
N LEU A 53 31.07 9.93 -39.97
CA LEU A 53 32.27 9.98 -40.81
C LEU A 53 33.09 11.23 -40.45
N LEU A 54 34.31 10.97 -39.96
CA LEU A 54 35.49 11.84 -39.82
C LEU A 54 35.55 12.78 -38.60
N GLY A 55 36.34 12.40 -37.58
CA GLY A 55 36.84 13.36 -36.58
C GLY A 55 37.47 12.70 -35.36
N GLY A 56 38.79 12.83 -35.18
CA GLY A 56 39.58 12.14 -34.17
C GLY A 56 39.50 12.67 -32.73
N SER A 57 39.95 11.81 -31.82
CA SER A 57 40.65 12.07 -30.55
C SER A 57 40.07 13.12 -29.59
N THR A 58 39.28 12.67 -28.63
CA THR A 58 39.72 12.39 -27.25
C THR A 58 38.54 11.70 -26.59
N ALA A 59 38.74 10.50 -26.05
CA ALA A 59 37.75 9.92 -25.15
C ALA A 59 37.76 10.79 -23.90
N ALA A 60 36.97 11.87 -23.92
CA ALA A 60 36.56 12.54 -22.70
C ALA A 60 35.99 11.46 -21.78
N PRO A 61 36.38 11.42 -20.49
CA PRO A 61 35.73 10.51 -19.56
C PRO A 61 34.22 10.76 -19.69
N ALA A 62 33.46 9.68 -19.93
CA ALA A 62 32.01 9.73 -19.87
C ALA A 62 31.65 10.50 -18.59
N PRO A 63 30.69 11.44 -18.64
CA PRO A 63 30.34 12.21 -17.46
C PRO A 63 29.97 11.19 -16.39
N GLU A 64 30.84 11.07 -15.40
CA GLU A 64 30.51 10.47 -14.12
C GLU A 64 29.16 11.08 -13.76
N SER A 65 28.12 10.24 -13.79
CA SER A 65 26.75 10.70 -13.64
C SER A 65 26.68 11.36 -12.28
N GLU A 66 26.71 12.69 -12.25
CA GLU A 66 26.77 13.46 -11.03
C GLU A 66 25.59 13.02 -10.17
N VAL A 67 25.92 12.36 -9.06
CA VAL A 67 24.97 11.90 -8.06
C VAL A 67 25.07 12.84 -6.86
N GLU A 68 23.93 13.19 -6.32
CA GLU A 68 23.79 14.05 -5.16
C GLU A 68 23.01 13.31 -4.07
N ASP A 69 23.34 13.57 -2.81
CA ASP A 69 22.56 13.08 -1.66
C ASP A 69 21.29 13.91 -1.50
N ALA A 70 20.13 13.26 -1.50
CA ALA A 70 18.85 13.92 -1.35
C ALA A 70 18.05 13.35 -0.16
N GLU A 71 17.71 14.20 0.80
CA GLU A 71 16.95 13.80 2.00
C GLU A 71 15.45 13.74 1.73
N CYS A 72 14.87 12.54 1.83
CA CYS A 72 13.43 12.33 1.68
C CYS A 72 12.63 13.13 2.69
N GLU A 73 11.77 14.03 2.21
CA GLU A 73 11.00 14.90 3.08
C GLU A 73 9.81 14.21 3.79
N CYS A 74 9.62 12.90 3.57
CA CYS A 74 8.66 12.09 4.33
C CYS A 74 9.33 11.46 5.56
N CYS A 75 10.43 10.72 5.34
CA CYS A 75 11.02 9.85 6.35
C CYS A 75 12.43 10.22 6.79
N GLY A 76 13.06 11.23 6.18
CA GLY A 76 14.42 11.71 6.49
C GLY A 76 15.54 10.78 6.02
N MET A 77 15.23 9.83 5.12
CA MET A 77 16.23 8.93 4.55
C MET A 77 16.99 9.64 3.44
N LEU A 78 18.32 9.57 3.47
CA LEU A 78 19.19 10.05 2.40
C LEU A 78 19.30 8.97 1.31
N GLU A 79 19.16 9.38 0.05
CA GLU A 79 19.40 8.54 -1.12
C GLU A 79 20.33 9.27 -2.10
N GLU A 80 21.30 8.55 -2.65
CA GLU A 80 22.18 9.03 -3.73
C GLU A 80 21.41 8.97 -5.05
N CYS A 81 21.22 10.11 -5.71
CA CYS A 81 20.36 10.21 -6.88
C CYS A 81 20.91 11.18 -7.92
N THR A 82 20.59 10.94 -9.19
CA THR A 82 20.91 11.91 -10.25
C THR A 82 19.96 13.12 -10.17
N PRO A 83 20.42 14.34 -10.49
CA PRO A 83 19.57 15.54 -10.54
C PRO A 83 18.34 15.39 -11.44
N ALA A 84 18.48 14.63 -12.54
CA ALA A 84 17.39 14.31 -13.45
C ALA A 84 16.28 13.48 -12.77
N TYR A 85 16.67 12.47 -11.97
CA TYR A 85 15.71 11.67 -11.20
C TYR A 85 15.03 12.51 -10.10
N ILE A 86 15.80 13.31 -9.36
CA ILE A 86 15.27 14.24 -8.34
C ILE A 86 14.21 15.16 -8.95
N SER A 87 14.51 15.74 -10.10
CA SER A 87 13.59 16.61 -10.82
C SER A 87 12.31 15.88 -11.26
N GLY A 88 12.43 14.64 -11.71
CA GLY A 88 11.28 13.79 -12.07
C GLY A 88 10.37 13.50 -10.89
N VAL A 89 10.95 13.13 -9.75
CA VAL A 89 10.21 12.87 -8.50
C VAL A 89 9.53 14.15 -8.01
N ARG A 90 10.22 15.29 -7.97
CA ARG A 90 9.62 16.57 -7.56
C ARG A 90 8.43 16.95 -8.45
N ARG A 91 8.52 16.77 -9.77
CA ARG A 91 7.37 17.01 -10.67
C ARG A 91 6.19 16.11 -10.36
N ARG A 92 6.44 14.87 -9.92
CA ARG A 92 5.38 13.90 -9.62
C ARG A 92 4.72 14.14 -8.26
N PHE A 93 5.48 14.55 -7.25
CA PHE A 93 5.04 14.65 -5.86
C PHE A 93 5.00 16.10 -5.38
N SER A 94 4.38 16.98 -6.18
CA SER A 94 4.01 18.34 -5.74
C SER A 94 5.19 19.23 -5.34
N GLY A 95 6.29 19.08 -6.07
CA GLY A 95 7.55 19.78 -5.83
C GLY A 95 8.44 19.12 -4.77
N ARG A 96 7.99 18.02 -4.15
CA ARG A 96 8.67 17.41 -3.01
C ARG A 96 9.56 16.25 -3.42
N TRP A 97 10.71 16.14 -2.78
CA TRP A 97 11.57 14.97 -2.93
C TRP A 97 11.12 13.87 -1.96
N VAL A 98 10.88 12.67 -2.50
CA VAL A 98 10.50 11.48 -1.75
C VAL A 98 11.37 10.31 -2.20
N CYS A 99 11.88 9.54 -1.24
CA CYS A 99 12.68 8.34 -1.52
C CYS A 99 11.87 7.28 -2.29
N GLY A 100 12.55 6.35 -2.95
CA GLY A 100 11.91 5.31 -3.76
C GLY A 100 10.83 4.52 -3.00
N LEU A 101 11.09 4.19 -1.73
CA LEU A 101 10.12 3.46 -0.89
C LEU A 101 8.88 4.29 -0.53
N CYS A 102 9.06 5.59 -0.25
CA CYS A 102 7.93 6.48 0.02
C CYS A 102 7.15 6.78 -1.26
N ALA A 103 7.82 6.90 -2.40
CA ALA A 103 7.20 7.12 -3.70
C ALA A 103 6.22 5.98 -4.04
N GLU A 104 6.62 4.72 -3.85
CA GLU A 104 5.75 3.56 -4.03
C GLU A 104 4.53 3.59 -3.11
N ALA A 105 4.76 3.84 -1.82
CA ALA A 105 3.68 3.87 -0.82
C ALA A 105 2.64 4.96 -1.13
N VAL A 106 3.11 6.15 -1.53
CA VAL A 106 2.25 7.28 -1.89
C VAL A 106 1.53 7.02 -3.22
N ALA A 107 2.20 6.46 -4.22
CA ALA A 107 1.60 6.15 -5.51
C ALA A 107 0.47 5.12 -5.38
N GLU A 108 0.67 4.07 -4.58
CA GLU A 108 -0.35 3.04 -4.37
C GLU A 108 -1.55 3.58 -3.57
N GLU A 109 -1.30 4.35 -2.51
CA GLU A 109 -2.38 4.99 -1.75
C GLU A 109 -3.13 6.04 -2.59
N GLY A 110 -2.43 6.75 -3.47
CA GLY A 110 -3.04 7.70 -4.42
C GLY A 110 -4.02 7.02 -5.36
N LYS A 111 -3.69 5.83 -5.88
CA LYS A 111 -4.63 5.02 -6.69
C LYS A 111 -5.86 4.62 -5.87
N ARG A 112 -5.70 4.27 -4.59
CA ARG A 112 -6.83 3.94 -3.70
C ARG A 112 -7.74 5.13 -3.40
N ARG A 113 -7.21 6.35 -3.50
CA ARG A 113 -7.93 7.63 -3.24
C ARG A 113 -8.62 8.22 -4.47
N GLY A 114 -8.74 7.46 -5.55
CA GLY A 114 -9.36 7.92 -6.80
C GLY A 114 -8.36 8.34 -7.88
N GLY A 115 -7.06 8.25 -7.60
CA GLY A 115 -6.01 8.62 -8.54
C GLY A 115 -5.97 10.13 -8.83
N GLY A 116 -5.41 10.48 -9.98
CA GLY A 116 -5.24 11.88 -10.38
C GLY A 116 -4.28 12.67 -9.47
N HIS A 117 -4.29 13.99 -9.63
CA HIS A 117 -3.48 14.90 -8.82
C HIS A 117 -3.98 14.94 -7.38
N ASP A 118 -5.28 15.20 -7.16
CA ASP A 118 -5.85 15.35 -5.80
C ASP A 118 -5.70 14.08 -4.94
N GLY A 119 -5.86 12.89 -5.54
CA GLY A 119 -5.67 11.62 -4.83
C GLY A 119 -4.21 11.40 -4.43
N LEU A 120 -3.27 11.81 -5.29
CA LEU A 120 -1.84 11.73 -5.01
C LEU A 120 -1.41 12.74 -3.93
N GLU A 121 -1.89 13.98 -4.00
CA GLU A 121 -1.68 15.01 -2.97
C GLU A 121 -2.18 14.53 -1.61
N ALA A 122 -3.42 14.03 -1.54
CA ALA A 122 -4.01 13.53 -0.32
C ALA A 122 -3.25 12.33 0.24
N ALA A 123 -2.77 11.43 -0.63
CA ALA A 123 -1.92 10.30 -0.24
C ALA A 123 -0.58 10.77 0.31
N LEU A 124 0.07 11.74 -0.35
CA LEU A 124 1.34 12.29 0.07
C LEU A 124 1.23 12.94 1.45
N ALA A 125 0.23 13.81 1.65
CA ALA A 125 -0.02 14.48 2.92
C ALA A 125 -0.30 13.48 4.05
N ALA A 126 -1.10 12.44 3.80
CA ALA A 126 -1.38 11.38 4.76
C ALA A 126 -0.12 10.58 5.10
N HIS A 127 0.69 10.23 4.10
CA HIS A 127 1.94 9.49 4.30
C HIS A 127 2.95 10.29 5.12
N MET A 128 3.14 11.58 4.81
CA MET A 128 3.99 12.47 5.60
C MET A 128 3.55 12.56 7.07
N ALA A 129 2.24 12.61 7.34
CA ALA A 129 1.73 12.63 8.70
C ALA A 129 2.10 11.35 9.46
N VAL A 130 1.99 10.19 8.81
CA VAL A 130 2.42 8.90 9.37
C VAL A 130 3.93 8.88 9.63
N CYS A 131 4.74 9.27 8.64
CA CYS A 131 6.19 9.28 8.79
C CYS A 131 6.67 10.27 9.85
N ARG A 132 6.12 11.49 9.91
CA ARG A 132 6.45 12.46 10.98
C ARG A 132 6.10 11.92 12.36
N ARG A 133 4.94 11.30 12.51
CA ARG A 133 4.53 10.68 13.78
C ARG A 133 5.46 9.53 14.17
N PHE A 134 5.82 8.68 13.22
CA PHE A 134 6.74 7.57 13.46
C PHE A 134 8.15 8.07 13.81
N ASN A 135 8.66 9.05 13.07
CA ASN A 135 10.00 9.61 13.30
C ASN A 135 10.10 10.38 14.60
N GLY A 136 9.07 11.14 15.00
CA GLY A 136 9.08 11.92 16.23
C GLY A 136 8.75 11.13 17.50
N PHE A 137 7.85 10.14 17.42
CA PHE A 137 7.39 9.39 18.60
C PHE A 137 7.52 7.87 18.44
N GLY A 138 7.24 7.33 17.26
CA GLY A 138 7.26 5.88 17.03
C GLY A 138 8.64 5.25 17.25
N ARG A 139 9.72 5.93 16.86
CA ARG A 139 11.11 5.46 17.04
C ARG A 139 11.57 5.50 18.50
N THR A 140 11.22 6.56 19.23
CA THR A 140 11.63 6.77 20.62
C THR A 140 10.78 5.96 21.61
N HIS A 141 9.53 5.68 21.26
CA HIS A 141 8.60 4.91 22.10
C HIS A 141 7.88 3.78 21.35
N PRO A 142 8.60 2.74 20.86
CA PRO A 142 8.03 1.70 20.00
C PRO A 142 6.85 0.94 20.64
N ALA A 143 6.95 0.61 21.93
CA ALA A 143 5.90 -0.11 22.65
C ALA A 143 4.61 0.72 22.78
N LEU A 144 4.71 2.03 23.05
CA LEU A 144 3.55 2.91 23.12
C LEU A 144 2.94 3.15 21.74
N PHE A 145 3.77 3.27 20.70
CA PHE A 145 3.30 3.40 19.33
C PHE A 145 2.53 2.14 18.88
N GLN A 146 3.05 0.95 19.19
CA GLN A 146 2.36 -0.32 18.95
C GLN A 146 1.07 -0.44 19.76
N ALA A 147 1.09 -0.07 21.05
CA ALA A 147 -0.12 -0.08 21.89
C ALA A 147 -1.19 0.87 21.34
N ASP A 148 -0.83 2.05 20.85
CA ASP A 148 -1.78 2.97 20.24
C ASP A 148 -2.36 2.43 18.92
N ALA A 149 -1.54 1.77 18.10
CA ALA A 149 -2.02 1.07 16.92
C ALA A 149 -3.04 -0.03 17.28
N MET A 150 -2.76 -0.83 18.32
CA MET A 150 -3.69 -1.84 18.84
C MET A 150 -4.99 -1.23 19.34
N LYS A 151 -4.92 -0.11 20.09
CA LYS A 151 -6.11 0.65 20.51
C LYS A 151 -6.93 1.13 19.32
N GLY A 152 -6.27 1.59 18.26
CA GLY A 152 -6.92 1.95 17.00
C GLY A 152 -7.68 0.79 16.35
N ILE A 153 -7.08 -0.41 16.32
CA ILE A 153 -7.72 -1.63 15.81
C ILE A 153 -8.96 -1.98 16.65
N LEU A 154 -8.82 -2.05 17.97
CA LEU A 154 -9.92 -2.40 18.88
C LEU A 154 -11.09 -1.41 18.76
N ARG A 155 -10.82 -0.10 18.66
CA ARG A 155 -11.85 0.93 18.43
C ARG A 155 -12.61 0.74 17.12
N LYS A 156 -11.90 0.36 16.04
CA LYS A 156 -12.53 0.07 14.73
C LYS A 156 -13.40 -1.19 14.78
N LEU A 157 -13.00 -2.18 15.57
CA LEU A 157 -13.75 -3.43 15.74
C LEU A 157 -14.96 -3.28 16.69
N SER A 158 -14.89 -2.37 17.67
CA SER A 158 -15.95 -2.15 18.67
C SER A 158 -17.03 -1.14 18.25
N GLY A 159 -16.80 -0.34 17.19
CA GLY A 159 -17.82 0.57 16.66
C GLY A 159 -18.99 -0.18 16.00
N PRO A 160 -20.21 0.42 15.94
CA PRO A 160 -21.33 -0.20 15.25
C PRO A 160 -20.96 -0.44 13.78
N ARG A 161 -20.96 -1.71 13.36
CA ARG A 161 -20.96 -2.08 11.94
C ARG A 161 -22.21 -1.46 11.34
N SER A 162 -22.09 -0.34 10.63
CA SER A 162 -23.23 0.27 9.95
C SER A 162 -23.96 -0.82 9.16
N PRO A 163 -25.21 -1.18 9.52
CA PRO A 163 -25.96 -2.07 8.67
C PRO A 163 -26.20 -1.27 7.39
N LYS A 164 -25.61 -1.71 6.27
CA LYS A 164 -26.18 -1.39 4.96
C LYS A 164 -27.56 -2.05 4.95
N SER A 165 -28.55 -1.35 5.50
CA SER A 165 -29.94 -1.74 5.35
C SER A 165 -30.27 -1.57 3.88
N ASN A 166 -30.16 -2.66 3.11
CA ASN A 166 -31.04 -2.82 1.96
C ASN A 166 -32.44 -2.89 2.54
N ARG A 167 -33.07 -1.72 2.71
CA ARG A 167 -34.48 -1.60 3.05
C ARG A 167 -35.25 -2.10 1.83
N ALA A 168 -35.43 -3.41 1.73
CA ALA A 168 -36.42 -4.00 0.85
C ALA A 168 -37.76 -3.39 1.28
N LYS A 169 -38.37 -2.60 0.39
CA LYS A 169 -39.71 -2.06 0.63
C LYS A 169 -40.68 -3.22 0.87
N PRO A 170 -41.53 -3.18 1.90
CA PRO A 170 -42.65 -4.09 2.00
C PRO A 170 -43.53 -3.88 0.77
N ARG A 171 -43.80 -4.97 0.05
CA ARG A 171 -44.75 -4.98 -1.07
C ARG A 171 -46.12 -5.04 -0.41
N GLU A 172 -46.87 -3.93 -0.47
CA GLU A 172 -48.26 -3.92 -0.01
C GLU A 172 -49.07 -4.96 -0.79
N ALA A 173 -49.78 -5.82 -0.07
CA ALA A 173 -50.70 -6.77 -0.64
C ALA A 173 -51.95 -6.02 -1.10
N THR A 174 -52.17 -5.96 -2.42
CA THR A 174 -53.44 -5.49 -2.97
C THR A 174 -54.52 -6.55 -2.72
N SER A 175 -55.42 -6.32 -1.77
CA SER A 175 -56.71 -7.00 -1.74
C SER A 175 -57.66 -6.26 -2.68
N LYS A 176 -58.20 -6.99 -3.67
CA LYS A 176 -59.29 -6.51 -4.53
C LYS A 176 -60.56 -6.36 -3.69
N ALA A 177 -61.17 -5.18 -3.69
CA ALA A 177 -62.57 -5.01 -3.33
C ALA A 177 -63.41 -4.86 -4.61
N ALA A 178 -64.50 -5.61 -4.69
CA ALA A 178 -65.49 -5.56 -5.76
C ALA A 178 -66.35 -4.28 -5.67
N PRO A 179 -66.92 -3.77 -6.78
CA PRO A 179 -67.78 -2.60 -6.76
C PRO A 179 -69.18 -2.92 -6.18
N PRO A 180 -69.88 -1.94 -5.58
CA PRO A 180 -71.26 -2.14 -5.15
C PRO A 180 -72.21 -2.18 -6.37
N ALA A 181 -73.12 -3.16 -6.35
CA ALA A 181 -74.29 -3.18 -7.22
C ALA A 181 -75.39 -2.27 -6.62
N ALA A 182 -76.20 -1.73 -7.53
CA ALA A 182 -77.22 -0.70 -7.37
C ALA A 182 -78.30 -0.95 -6.30
#